data_AF-A0A8J3DR73-F1
#
_entry.id   AF-A0A8J3DR73-F1
#
_cell.length_a   1.000
_cell.length_b   1.000
_cell.length_c   1.000
_cell.angle_alpha   90.00
_cell.angle_beta   90.00
_cell.angle_gamma   90.00
#
_symmetry.space_group_name_H-M   'P 1'
#
loop_
_entity.id
_entity.type
_entity.pdbx_description
1 polymer ?
#
loop_
_entity_poly.entity_id
_entity_poly.type
_entity_poly.pdbx_seq_one_letter_code
_entity_poly.pdbx_strand_id
1 'polypeptide(L)'
;MQNFVLVDDLGDFVGFTNDAIYPPIPIMRKEPVYHVKEDGSLLIGEDGDPVQIGEVEVIDGYERNPAIPETAIEISDEEYCDFLDNQGQRQWDANLKKFVEYVPPPVAPSVDSYRVATQAMLDEKANERQYDSGATLASYVNSTIPQWAQEAQTFVAWRDQVWSHALTELSKVEAGEREIPTIEEFIAELPAFEWPVAIAYRAHV
;
A
#
# COMPACT_ATOMS: atom_id res chain seq x y z
N MET A 1 -14.26 25.09 7.00
CA MET A 1 -15.51 24.50 6.44
C MET A 1 -15.63 23.13 7.08
N GLN A 2 -16.80 22.63 7.50
CA GLN A 2 -16.81 21.24 8.01
C GLN A 2 -16.82 20.29 6.82
N ASN A 3 -15.83 19.39 6.78
CA ASN A 3 -15.71 18.34 5.79
C ASN A 3 -16.02 17.01 6.44
N PHE A 4 -16.64 16.12 5.68
CA PHE A 4 -17.07 14.82 6.16
C PHE A 4 -16.63 13.74 5.18
N VAL A 5 -16.13 12.65 5.73
CA VAL A 5 -15.96 11.38 5.03
C VAL A 5 -17.24 10.58 5.16
N LEU A 6 -17.79 10.16 4.02
CA LEU A 6 -18.89 9.22 3.96
C LEU A 6 -18.34 7.80 4.06
N VAL A 7 -18.86 7.02 5.00
CA VAL A 7 -18.54 5.61 5.16
C VAL A 7 -19.80 4.75 5.11
N ASP A 8 -19.65 3.50 4.68
CA ASP A 8 -20.73 2.51 4.71
C ASP A 8 -20.93 1.89 6.11
N ASP A 9 -21.80 0.88 6.22
CA ASP A 9 -22.11 0.19 7.47
C ASP A 9 -20.92 -0.60 8.05
N LEU A 10 -19.90 -0.89 7.23
CA LEU A 10 -18.67 -1.56 7.62
C LEU A 10 -17.57 -0.55 8.01
N GLY A 11 -17.81 0.74 7.80
CA GLY A 11 -16.86 1.82 8.05
C GLY A 11 -15.91 2.08 6.87
N ASP A 12 -16.17 1.48 5.70
CA ASP A 12 -15.35 1.65 4.51
C ASP A 12 -15.66 2.96 3.81
N PHE A 13 -14.63 3.56 3.18
CA PHE A 13 -14.73 4.85 2.51
C PHE A 13 -15.64 4.80 1.27
N VAL A 14 -16.63 5.69 1.22
CA VAL A 14 -17.60 5.81 0.10
C VAL A 14 -17.44 7.15 -0.63
N GLY A 15 -17.02 8.21 0.05
CA GLY A 15 -16.86 9.53 -0.57
C GLY A 15 -16.69 10.67 0.43
N PHE A 16 -16.90 11.89 -0.05
CA PHE A 16 -16.83 13.11 0.75
C PHE A 16 -18.10 13.95 0.63
N THR A 17 -18.36 14.75 1.66
CA THR A 17 -19.30 15.87 1.61
C THR A 17 -18.83 17.00 2.53
N ASN A 18 -19.47 18.17 2.47
CA ASN A 18 -19.16 19.29 3.34
C ASN A 18 -20.39 20.22 3.49
N ASP A 19 -20.28 21.15 4.44
CA ASP A 19 -21.35 22.13 4.70
C ASP A 19 -21.59 23.12 3.57
N ALA A 20 -20.69 23.24 2.58
CA ALA A 20 -20.95 24.06 1.40
C ALA A 20 -21.95 23.37 0.45
N ILE A 21 -21.96 22.04 0.44
CA ILE A 21 -22.91 21.22 -0.32
C ILE A 21 -24.22 21.05 0.46
N TYR A 22 -24.13 20.75 1.76
CA TYR A 22 -25.28 20.55 2.65
C TYR A 22 -25.16 21.42 3.90
N PRO A 23 -25.57 22.70 3.84
CA PRO A 23 -25.37 23.63 4.96
C PRO A 23 -26.20 23.20 6.18
N PRO A 24 -25.71 23.48 7.40
CA PRO A 24 -26.45 23.17 8.62
C PRO A 24 -27.74 23.99 8.70
N ILE A 25 -28.76 23.44 9.36
CA ILE A 25 -30.08 24.04 9.45
C ILE A 25 -30.09 25.02 10.64
N PRO A 26 -30.55 26.27 10.48
CA PRO A 26 -30.65 27.21 11.59
C PRO A 26 -31.75 26.79 12.56
N ILE A 27 -31.45 26.79 13.86
CA ILE A 27 -32.43 26.62 14.93
C ILE A 27 -33.02 27.99 15.23
N MET A 28 -34.35 28.12 15.07
CA MET A 28 -35.05 29.40 15.24
C MET A 28 -35.68 29.48 16.63
N ARG A 29 -35.42 30.57 17.35
CA ARG A 29 -36.11 30.94 18.58
C ARG A 29 -36.93 32.20 18.36
N LYS A 30 -38.11 32.28 18.98
CA LYS A 30 -38.91 33.50 18.97
C LYS A 30 -38.54 34.38 20.15
N GLU A 31 -38.20 35.63 19.87
CA GLU A 31 -37.97 36.66 20.88
C GLU A 31 -39.09 37.71 20.84
N PRO A 32 -39.66 38.10 21.99
CA PRO A 32 -40.68 39.12 22.05
C PRO A 32 -40.10 40.51 21.72
N VAL A 33 -40.82 41.27 20.91
CA VAL A 33 -40.51 42.67 20.60
C VAL A 33 -41.45 43.57 21.37
N TYR A 34 -40.91 44.57 22.06
CA TYR A 34 -41.66 45.47 22.93
C TYR A 34 -41.75 46.89 22.34
N HIS A 35 -42.82 47.61 22.68
CA HIS A 35 -42.97 49.02 22.32
C HIS A 35 -42.00 49.88 23.15
N VAL A 36 -41.22 50.73 22.49
CA VAL A 36 -40.24 51.63 23.11
C VAL A 36 -40.72 53.07 22.94
N LYS A 37 -40.66 53.87 24.01
CA LYS A 37 -40.98 55.30 23.98
C LYS A 37 -39.86 56.11 23.33
N GLU A 38 -40.12 57.38 23.01
CA GLU A 38 -39.10 58.29 22.44
C GLU A 38 -37.88 58.48 23.35
N ASP A 39 -38.03 58.29 24.66
CA ASP A 39 -36.94 58.36 25.66
C ASP A 39 -36.12 57.07 25.80
N GLY A 40 -36.44 56.03 25.02
CA GLY A 40 -35.75 54.73 25.04
C GLY A 40 -36.23 53.76 26.11
N SER A 41 -37.18 54.15 26.97
CA SER A 41 -37.78 53.26 27.96
C SER A 41 -38.90 52.39 27.36
N LEU A 42 -39.12 51.20 27.93
CA LEU A 42 -40.22 50.33 27.53
C LEU A 42 -41.57 50.98 27.89
N LEU A 43 -42.55 50.87 26.99
CA LEU A 43 -43.92 51.22 27.31
C LEU A 43 -44.50 50.12 28.19
N ILE A 44 -44.90 50.47 29.40
CA ILE A 44 -45.49 49.57 30.39
C ILE A 44 -47.03 49.66 30.29
N GLY A 45 -47.70 48.51 30.24
CA GLY A 45 -49.15 48.38 30.21
C GLY A 45 -49.81 48.65 31.56
N GLU A 46 -51.14 48.62 31.59
CA GLU A 46 -51.91 48.85 32.82
C GLU A 46 -51.74 47.73 33.87
N ASP A 47 -51.25 46.56 33.45
CA ASP A 47 -50.92 45.39 34.25
C ASP A 47 -49.52 45.46 34.89
N GLY A 48 -48.69 46.43 34.49
CA GLY A 48 -47.32 46.59 34.98
C GLY A 48 -46.27 45.85 34.13
N ASP A 49 -46.66 45.15 33.07
CA ASP A 49 -45.75 44.44 32.17
C ASP A 49 -45.43 45.26 30.90
N PRO A 50 -44.29 45.05 30.24
CA PRO A 50 -43.97 45.70 28.97
C PRO A 50 -44.96 45.34 27.86
N VAL A 51 -45.40 46.33 27.08
CA VAL A 51 -46.31 46.11 25.94
C VAL A 51 -45.56 45.45 24.80
N GLN A 52 -45.82 44.15 24.61
CA GLN A 52 -45.31 43.39 23.47
C GLN A 52 -46.08 43.78 22.19
N ILE A 53 -45.35 44.08 21.12
CA ILE A 53 -45.87 44.48 19.81
C ILE A 53 -45.65 43.42 18.73
N GLY A 54 -44.91 42.36 19.05
CA GLY A 54 -44.70 41.23 18.14
C GLY A 54 -43.69 40.23 18.65
N GLU A 55 -43.26 39.36 17.76
CA GLU A 55 -42.16 38.42 17.94
C GLU A 55 -41.24 38.50 16.73
N VAL A 56 -39.95 38.34 16.95
CA VAL A 56 -38.94 38.19 15.89
C VAL A 56 -38.33 36.81 15.99
N GLU A 57 -38.11 36.16 14.85
CA GLU A 57 -37.35 34.92 14.81
C GLU A 57 -35.85 35.25 14.79
N VAL A 58 -35.14 34.76 15.78
CA VAL A 58 -33.68 34.88 15.91
C VAL A 58 -33.06 33.49 15.80
N ILE A 59 -31.85 33.42 15.26
CA ILE A 59 -31.09 32.18 15.17
C ILE A 59 -30.48 31.89 16.54
N ASP A 60 -30.88 30.78 17.15
CA ASP A 60 -30.43 30.29 18.46
C ASP A 60 -29.37 29.19 18.35
N GLY A 61 -29.00 28.83 17.13
CA GLY A 61 -27.98 27.82 16.84
C GLY A 61 -28.10 27.23 15.46
N TYR A 62 -27.33 26.17 15.22
CA TYR A 62 -27.35 25.39 13.99
C TYR A 62 -27.39 23.90 14.35
N GLU A 63 -28.23 23.16 13.64
CA GLU A 63 -28.27 21.70 13.69
C GLU A 63 -27.66 21.10 12.42
N ARG A 64 -27.14 19.88 12.54
CA ARG A 64 -26.55 19.15 11.43
C ARG A 64 -27.59 18.89 10.34
N ASN A 65 -27.21 19.09 9.09
CA ASN A 65 -28.11 18.80 7.98
C ASN A 65 -28.39 17.27 7.91
N PRO A 66 -29.66 16.82 7.93
CA PRO A 66 -30.00 15.40 7.89
C PRO A 66 -29.64 14.72 6.57
N ALA A 67 -29.30 15.48 5.52
CA ALA A 67 -28.74 14.94 4.28
C ALA A 67 -27.33 14.36 4.46
N ILE A 68 -26.61 14.77 5.51
CA ILE A 68 -25.32 14.18 5.88
C ILE A 68 -25.62 12.93 6.74
N PRO A 69 -25.27 11.70 6.31
CA PRO A 69 -25.56 10.47 7.05
C PRO A 69 -24.94 10.48 8.45
N GLU A 70 -25.61 9.97 9.48
CA GLU A 70 -25.04 9.88 10.85
C GLU A 70 -23.72 9.10 10.92
N THR A 71 -23.49 8.18 9.98
CA THR A 71 -22.23 7.43 9.86
C THR A 71 -21.06 8.29 9.38
N ALA A 72 -21.31 9.46 8.79
CA ALA A 72 -20.26 10.30 8.23
C ALA A 72 -19.34 10.86 9.33
N ILE A 73 -18.04 10.82 9.07
CA ILE A 73 -17.00 11.18 10.01
C ILE A 73 -16.48 12.57 9.64
N GLU A 74 -16.56 13.51 10.59
CA GLU A 74 -15.97 14.84 10.42
C GLU A 74 -14.44 14.72 10.33
N ILE A 75 -13.85 15.40 9.35
CA ILE A 75 -12.40 15.54 9.18
C ILE A 75 -12.04 17.02 9.08
N SER A 76 -10.81 17.34 9.46
CA SER A 76 -10.31 18.71 9.37
C SER A 76 -10.13 19.17 7.91
N ASP A 77 -10.10 20.49 7.71
CA ASP A 77 -9.71 21.09 6.42
C ASP A 77 -8.29 20.64 6.00
N GLU A 78 -7.39 20.42 6.96
CA GLU A 78 -6.01 19.94 6.69
C GLU A 78 -6.01 18.48 6.19
N GLU A 79 -6.75 17.58 6.84
CA GLU A 79 -6.87 16.18 6.38
C GLU A 79 -7.56 16.08 5.02
N TYR A 80 -8.57 16.93 4.78
CA TYR A 80 -9.24 16.99 3.49
C TYR A 80 -8.28 17.46 2.37
N CYS A 81 -7.53 18.53 2.61
CA CYS A 81 -6.52 19.02 1.66
C CYS A 81 -5.38 18.01 1.45
N ASP A 82 -4.86 17.41 2.53
CA ASP A 82 -3.81 16.38 2.46
C ASP A 82 -4.25 15.19 1.59
N PHE A 83 -5.49 14.72 1.75
CA PHE A 83 -6.03 13.67 0.89
C PHE A 83 -6.11 14.12 -0.58
N LEU A 84 -6.64 15.32 -0.84
CA LEU A 84 -6.79 15.84 -2.20
C LEU A 84 -5.45 16.03 -2.92
N ASP A 85 -4.41 16.46 -2.20
CA ASP A 85 -3.07 16.70 -2.74
C ASP A 85 -2.29 15.39 -2.91
N ASN A 86 -2.60 14.35 -2.13
CA ASN A 86 -1.88 13.07 -2.11
C ASN A 86 -2.76 11.88 -2.56
N GLN A 87 -3.63 12.12 -3.55
CA GLN A 87 -4.47 11.06 -4.11
C GLN A 87 -3.62 9.88 -4.62
N GLY A 88 -4.00 8.65 -4.24
CA GLY A 88 -3.25 7.43 -4.53
C GLY A 88 -2.10 7.11 -3.57
N GLN A 89 -1.72 8.05 -2.69
CA GLN A 89 -0.76 7.83 -1.59
C GLN A 89 -1.44 7.86 -0.22
N ARG A 90 -2.77 7.95 -0.19
CA ARG A 90 -3.59 7.90 1.00
C ARG A 90 -4.59 6.76 0.90
N GLN A 91 -4.79 6.07 2.00
CA GLN A 91 -5.82 5.05 2.17
C GLN A 91 -6.63 5.37 3.43
N TRP A 92 -7.93 5.10 3.38
CA TRP A 92 -8.79 5.21 4.55
C TRP A 92 -8.54 4.02 5.48
N ASP A 93 -8.22 4.31 6.75
CA ASP A 93 -8.15 3.30 7.80
C ASP A 93 -9.44 3.35 8.62
N ALA A 94 -10.32 2.36 8.45
CA ALA A 94 -11.61 2.30 9.12
C ALA A 94 -11.50 2.18 10.65
N ASN A 95 -10.42 1.59 11.17
CA ASN A 95 -10.20 1.46 12.61
C ASN A 95 -9.76 2.79 13.23
N LEU A 96 -8.86 3.49 12.54
CA LEU A 96 -8.32 4.78 12.99
C LEU A 96 -9.21 5.96 12.59
N LYS A 97 -10.18 5.74 11.70
CA LYS A 97 -11.10 6.75 11.14
C LYS A 97 -10.36 7.95 10.56
N LYS A 98 -9.28 7.68 9.82
CA LYS A 98 -8.43 8.71 9.21
C LYS A 98 -7.78 8.21 7.93
N PHE A 99 -7.32 9.14 7.11
CA PHE A 99 -6.42 8.80 6.02
C PHE A 99 -5.02 8.54 6.55
N VAL A 100 -4.44 7.43 6.13
CA VAL A 100 -3.05 7.05 6.39
C VAL A 100 -2.29 6.93 5.09
N GLU A 101 -0.97 6.92 5.17
CA GLU A 101 -0.12 6.66 4.01
C GLU A 101 -0.47 5.27 3.41
N TYR A 102 -0.72 5.27 2.10
CA TYR A 102 -0.86 4.03 1.35
C TYR A 102 0.53 3.50 1.03
N VAL A 103 0.92 2.42 1.70
CA VAL A 103 2.10 1.64 1.35
C VAL A 103 1.62 0.50 0.46
N PRO A 104 1.89 0.52 -0.86
CA PRO A 104 1.52 -0.59 -1.72
C PRO A 104 2.21 -1.86 -1.22
N PRO A 105 1.52 -3.01 -1.24
CA PRO A 105 2.16 -4.27 -0.88
C PRO A 105 3.37 -4.50 -1.80
N PRO A 106 4.46 -5.09 -1.29
CA PRO A 106 5.60 -5.43 -2.11
C PRO A 106 5.15 -6.25 -3.32
N VAL A 107 5.65 -5.90 -4.51
CA VAL A 107 5.36 -6.69 -5.71
C VAL A 107 5.98 -8.07 -5.53
N ALA A 108 5.13 -9.10 -5.50
CA ALA A 108 5.61 -10.48 -5.42
C ALA A 108 6.53 -10.79 -6.63
N PRO A 109 7.65 -11.50 -6.43
CA PRO A 109 8.54 -11.87 -7.53
C PRO A 109 7.79 -12.67 -8.60
N SER A 110 8.07 -12.39 -9.86
CA SER A 110 7.52 -13.17 -10.97
C SER A 110 8.31 -14.47 -11.16
N VAL A 111 7.71 -15.48 -11.81
CA VAL A 111 8.42 -16.70 -12.23
C VAL A 111 9.69 -16.36 -13.05
N ASP A 112 9.61 -15.33 -13.87
CA ASP A 112 10.75 -14.86 -14.67
C ASP A 112 11.90 -14.31 -13.80
N SER A 113 11.57 -13.66 -12.68
CA SER A 113 12.54 -13.12 -11.73
C SER A 113 13.39 -14.23 -11.12
N TYR A 114 12.79 -15.37 -10.73
CA TYR A 114 13.54 -16.54 -10.24
C TYR A 114 14.40 -17.16 -11.31
N ARG A 115 13.90 -17.26 -12.55
CA ARG A 115 14.67 -17.78 -13.69
C ARG A 115 15.91 -16.93 -13.95
N VAL A 116 15.77 -15.60 -13.98
CA VAL A 116 16.88 -14.66 -14.19
C VAL A 116 17.90 -14.77 -13.06
N ALA A 117 17.45 -14.81 -11.80
CA ALA A 117 18.35 -14.95 -10.64
C ALA A 117 19.11 -16.28 -10.64
N THR A 118 18.42 -17.39 -10.98
CA THR A 118 19.03 -18.72 -11.08
C THR A 118 20.10 -18.75 -12.17
N GLN A 119 19.79 -18.18 -13.35
CA GLN A 119 20.75 -18.08 -14.44
C GLN A 119 21.97 -17.22 -14.06
N ALA A 120 21.75 -16.08 -13.38
CA ALA A 120 22.83 -15.22 -12.91
C ALA A 120 23.76 -15.95 -11.93
N MET A 121 23.22 -16.74 -10.99
CA MET A 121 24.02 -17.56 -10.08
C MET A 121 24.90 -18.59 -10.83
N LEU A 122 24.34 -19.25 -11.85
CA LEU A 122 25.08 -20.19 -12.68
C LEU A 122 26.21 -19.50 -13.45
N ASP A 123 25.95 -18.32 -14.00
CA ASP A 123 26.93 -17.52 -14.75
C ASP A 123 28.01 -16.94 -13.83
N GLU A 124 27.65 -16.44 -12.65
CA GLU A 124 28.60 -15.99 -11.63
C GLU A 124 29.56 -17.13 -11.25
N LYS A 125 29.03 -18.35 -11.07
CA LYS A 125 29.86 -19.50 -10.77
C LYS A 125 30.86 -19.77 -11.89
N ALA A 126 30.45 -19.73 -13.16
CA ALA A 126 31.37 -19.92 -14.28
C ALA A 126 32.46 -18.83 -14.35
N ASN A 127 32.11 -17.57 -14.02
CA ASN A 127 33.04 -16.44 -14.01
C ASN A 127 34.17 -16.59 -12.98
N GLU A 128 34.00 -17.36 -11.90
CA GLU A 128 35.09 -17.64 -10.93
C GLU A 128 36.33 -18.26 -11.59
N ARG A 129 36.16 -18.98 -12.71
CA ARG A 129 37.25 -19.55 -13.53
C ARG A 129 37.41 -18.87 -14.89
N GLN A 130 36.96 -17.62 -15.02
CA GLN A 130 37.09 -16.77 -16.22
C GLN A 130 36.37 -17.31 -17.46
N TYR A 131 35.33 -18.13 -17.29
CA TYR A 131 34.41 -18.44 -18.37
C TYR A 131 33.38 -17.30 -18.48
N ASP A 132 33.11 -16.83 -19.71
CA ASP A 132 32.19 -15.69 -19.94
C ASP A 132 30.77 -15.94 -19.40
N SER A 133 30.32 -17.19 -19.38
CA SER A 133 29.00 -17.61 -18.90
C SER A 133 28.99 -19.10 -18.57
N GLY A 134 27.95 -19.55 -17.88
CA GLY A 134 27.64 -20.97 -17.67
C GLY A 134 27.44 -21.73 -18.98
N ALA A 135 26.93 -21.07 -20.03
CA ALA A 135 26.83 -21.67 -21.37
C ALA A 135 28.21 -21.90 -22.00
N THR A 136 29.13 -20.94 -21.85
CA THR A 136 30.52 -21.07 -22.31
C THR A 136 31.24 -22.20 -21.59
N LEU A 137 31.16 -22.26 -20.26
CA LEU A 137 31.71 -23.37 -19.47
C LEU A 137 31.13 -24.71 -19.91
N ALA A 138 29.81 -24.82 -20.01
CA ALA A 138 29.14 -26.05 -20.43
C ALA A 138 29.56 -26.52 -21.84
N SER A 139 29.97 -25.62 -22.74
CA SER A 139 30.42 -25.99 -24.09
C SER A 139 31.69 -26.84 -24.11
N TYR A 140 32.51 -26.78 -23.05
CA TYR A 140 33.77 -27.52 -22.94
C TYR A 140 33.63 -28.97 -22.48
N VAL A 141 32.42 -29.51 -22.29
CA VAL A 141 32.20 -30.91 -21.82
C VAL A 141 32.95 -31.98 -22.62
N ASN A 142 33.19 -31.72 -23.91
CA ASN A 142 33.93 -32.61 -24.83
C ASN A 142 35.30 -32.04 -25.24
N SER A 143 35.87 -31.13 -24.45
CA SER A 143 37.19 -30.55 -24.70
C SER A 143 38.27 -31.63 -24.74
N THR A 144 39.27 -31.45 -25.61
CA THR A 144 40.47 -32.30 -25.63
C THR A 144 41.42 -31.99 -24.48
N ILE A 145 41.20 -30.90 -23.76
CA ILE A 145 41.94 -30.55 -22.55
C ILE A 145 41.21 -31.16 -21.34
N PRO A 146 41.81 -32.16 -20.65
CA PRO A 146 41.12 -32.93 -19.60
C PRO A 146 40.55 -32.08 -18.47
N GLN A 147 41.27 -31.02 -18.09
CA GLN A 147 40.81 -30.10 -17.04
C GLN A 147 39.51 -29.39 -17.43
N TRP A 148 39.44 -28.80 -18.62
CA TRP A 148 38.24 -28.07 -19.08
C TRP A 148 37.05 -29.01 -19.25
N ALA A 149 37.28 -30.22 -19.75
CA ALA A 149 36.24 -31.24 -19.85
C ALA A 149 35.68 -31.63 -18.47
N GLN A 150 36.56 -31.85 -17.49
CA GLN A 150 36.16 -32.21 -16.13
C GLN A 150 35.39 -31.08 -15.43
N GLU A 151 35.85 -29.84 -15.55
CA GLU A 151 35.16 -28.65 -15.03
C GLU A 151 33.77 -28.51 -15.64
N ALA A 152 33.67 -28.58 -16.97
CA ALA A 152 32.41 -28.45 -17.68
C ALA A 152 31.42 -29.58 -17.33
N GLN A 153 31.90 -30.83 -17.21
CA GLN A 153 31.05 -31.96 -16.82
C GLN A 153 30.52 -31.81 -15.40
N THR A 154 31.37 -31.36 -14.46
CA THR A 154 30.96 -31.09 -13.08
C THR A 154 29.92 -29.97 -13.02
N PHE A 155 30.17 -28.88 -13.77
CA PHE A 155 29.24 -27.75 -13.87
C PHE A 155 27.90 -28.15 -14.47
N VAL A 156 27.87 -28.91 -15.57
CA VAL A 156 26.62 -29.36 -16.20
C VAL A 156 25.82 -30.25 -15.25
N ALA A 157 26.46 -31.19 -14.56
CA ALA A 157 25.79 -32.05 -13.59
C ALA A 157 25.18 -31.26 -12.42
N TRP A 158 25.86 -30.21 -11.95
CA TRP A 158 25.32 -29.31 -10.93
C TRP A 158 24.18 -28.44 -11.47
N ARG A 159 24.36 -27.85 -12.65
CA ARG A 159 23.34 -27.03 -13.33
C ARG A 159 22.04 -27.80 -13.52
N ASP A 160 22.11 -29.08 -13.87
CA ASP A 160 20.93 -29.93 -14.03
C ASP A 160 20.20 -30.13 -12.69
N GLN A 161 20.93 -30.28 -11.58
CA GLN A 161 20.35 -30.36 -10.22
C GLN A 161 19.71 -29.03 -9.81
N VAL A 162 20.38 -27.91 -10.08
CA VAL A 162 19.86 -26.56 -9.80
C VAL A 162 18.54 -26.33 -10.53
N TRP A 163 18.49 -26.56 -11.85
CA TRP A 163 17.25 -26.37 -12.60
C TRP A 163 16.15 -27.35 -12.21
N SER A 164 16.50 -28.61 -11.93
CA SER A 164 15.51 -29.58 -11.45
C SER A 164 14.90 -29.16 -10.11
N HIS A 165 15.71 -28.65 -9.19
CA HIS A 165 15.21 -28.14 -7.91
C HIS A 165 14.35 -26.90 -8.11
N ALA A 166 14.87 -25.90 -8.84
CA ALA A 166 14.20 -24.63 -9.08
C ALA A 166 12.82 -24.83 -9.73
N LEU A 167 12.72 -25.65 -10.77
CA LEU A 167 11.45 -25.92 -11.44
C LEU A 167 10.46 -26.67 -10.53
N THR A 168 10.94 -27.58 -9.69
CA THR A 168 10.10 -28.31 -8.73
C THR A 168 9.50 -27.36 -7.69
N GLU A 169 10.32 -26.48 -7.12
CA GLU A 169 9.88 -25.51 -6.12
C GLU A 169 8.95 -24.45 -6.72
N LEU A 170 9.24 -23.96 -7.93
CA LEU A 170 8.35 -23.03 -8.63
C LEU A 170 6.98 -23.64 -8.93
N SER A 171 6.93 -24.93 -9.31
CA SER A 171 5.64 -25.62 -9.51
C SER A 171 4.82 -25.74 -8.21
N LYS A 172 5.45 -25.88 -7.03
CA LYS A 172 4.73 -25.86 -5.75
C LYS A 172 4.14 -24.49 -5.43
N VAL A 173 4.88 -23.41 -5.74
CA VAL A 173 4.39 -22.04 -5.59
C VAL A 173 3.20 -21.80 -6.52
N GLU A 174 3.28 -22.23 -7.78
CA GLU A 174 2.17 -22.13 -8.75
C GLU A 174 0.93 -22.95 -8.33
N ALA A 175 1.14 -24.11 -7.69
CA ALA A 175 0.08 -24.95 -7.15
C ALA A 175 -0.51 -24.44 -5.82
N GLY A 176 0.07 -23.40 -5.21
CA GLY A 176 -0.32 -22.90 -3.89
C GLY A 176 0.07 -23.82 -2.73
N GLU A 177 0.96 -24.78 -2.97
CA GLU A 177 1.48 -25.72 -1.96
C GLU A 177 2.64 -25.10 -1.14
N ARG A 178 3.16 -23.96 -1.60
CA ARG A 178 4.26 -23.21 -0.98
C ARG A 178 3.98 -21.71 -1.06
N GLU A 179 4.31 -20.98 0.01
CA GLU A 179 4.32 -19.52 -0.02
C GLU A 179 5.35 -18.99 -1.01
N ILE A 180 5.08 -17.84 -1.63
CA ILE A 180 5.99 -17.21 -2.59
C ILE A 180 7.26 -16.75 -1.84
N PRO A 181 8.43 -17.39 -2.06
CA PRO A 181 9.65 -17.01 -1.34
C PRO A 181 10.22 -15.70 -1.87
N THR A 182 11.06 -15.02 -1.10
CA THR A 182 11.90 -13.96 -1.68
C THR A 182 12.92 -14.58 -2.66
N ILE A 183 13.49 -13.76 -3.56
CA ILE A 183 14.53 -14.23 -4.48
C ILE A 183 15.77 -14.71 -3.71
N GLU A 184 16.15 -14.01 -2.64
CA GLU A 184 17.31 -14.35 -1.83
C GLU A 184 17.16 -15.70 -1.13
N GLU A 185 16.01 -15.95 -0.50
CA GLU A 185 15.68 -17.23 0.12
C GLU A 185 15.67 -18.37 -0.92
N PHE A 186 15.09 -18.12 -2.10
CA PHE A 186 15.02 -19.10 -3.18
C PHE A 186 16.40 -19.45 -3.75
N ILE A 187 17.33 -18.50 -3.85
CA ILE A 187 18.69 -18.80 -4.32
C ILE A 187 19.49 -19.54 -3.24
N ALA A 188 19.27 -19.23 -1.96
CA ALA A 188 19.97 -19.85 -0.84
C ALA A 188 19.62 -21.34 -0.63
N GLU A 189 18.45 -21.80 -1.07
CA GLU A 189 18.06 -23.22 -1.02
C GLU A 189 18.62 -24.06 -2.17
N LEU A 190 19.13 -23.44 -3.24
CA LEU A 190 19.64 -24.17 -4.40
C LEU A 190 20.89 -24.99 -4.03
N PRO A 191 21.12 -26.12 -4.73
CA PRO A 191 22.31 -26.95 -4.52
C PRO A 191 23.60 -26.12 -4.58
N ALA A 192 24.48 -26.29 -3.59
CA ALA A 192 25.79 -25.66 -3.61
C ALA A 192 26.71 -26.30 -4.67
N PHE A 193 27.60 -25.51 -5.27
CA PHE A 193 28.59 -26.00 -6.22
C PHE A 193 29.95 -26.23 -5.57
N GLU A 194 30.60 -27.33 -5.96
CA GLU A 194 31.99 -27.60 -5.65
C GLU A 194 32.80 -27.83 -6.93
N TRP A 195 33.92 -27.13 -7.06
CA TRP A 195 34.82 -27.32 -8.19
C TRP A 195 35.57 -28.66 -8.10
N PRO A 196 35.84 -29.35 -9.22
CA PRO A 196 36.68 -30.53 -9.21
C PRO A 196 38.13 -30.17 -8.85
N VAL A 197 38.78 -31.08 -8.14
CA VAL A 197 40.20 -30.98 -7.77
C VAL A 197 41.07 -31.03 -9.03
N ALA A 198 42.05 -30.13 -9.13
CA ALA A 198 42.94 -30.07 -10.28
C ALA A 198 43.67 -31.41 -10.50
N ILE A 199 43.66 -31.90 -11.75
CA ILE A 199 44.45 -33.06 -12.14
C ILE A 199 45.92 -32.65 -12.08
N ALA A 200 46.65 -33.12 -11.07
CA ALA A 200 48.09 -32.92 -10.99
C ALA A 200 48.77 -33.62 -12.18
N TYR A 201 49.25 -32.86 -13.16
CA TYR A 201 50.10 -33.40 -14.21
C TYR A 201 51.41 -33.88 -13.58
N ARG A 202 51.55 -35.19 -13.37
CA ARG A 202 52.87 -35.80 -13.11
C ARG A 202 53.69 -35.66 -14.38
N ALA A 203 54.54 -34.63 -14.43
CA ALA A 203 55.62 -34.55 -15.40
C ALA A 203 56.43 -35.85 -15.34
N HIS A 204 56.34 -36.66 -16.40
CA HIS A 204 57.31 -37.72 -16.62
C HIS A 204 58.58 -37.02 -17.11
N VAL A 205 59.57 -36.96 -16.23
CA VAL A 205 60.96 -36.59 -16.54
C VAL A 205 61.64 -37.75 -17.24
#